data_AF-A0A8W8L9H5-F1
#
_entry.id   AF-A0A8W8L9H5-F1
#
_cell.length_a   1.000
_cell.length_b   1.000
_cell.length_c   1.000
_cell.angle_alpha   90.00
_cell.angle_beta   90.00
_cell.angle_gamma   90.00
#
_symmetry.space_group_name_H-M   'P 1'
#
loop_
_entity.id
_entity.type
_entity.pdbx_description
1 polymer ?
#
loop_
_entity_poly.entity_id
_entity_poly.type
_entity_poly.pdbx_seq_one_letter_code
_entity_poly.pdbx_strand_id
1 'polypeptide(L)'
;MGSRSLLTLFLICVSYLCWSADASCHVDKSIGKFKIDKVGGEMHLTFYCSYRGKKWSYGIMEFDDVCEKCNCKFFYPSCCTLGSGVTTEYEGCTRVTHGCQARYYRMVNGQKMDCFSDLPFDENFWLK
;
A
#
# COMPACT_ATOMS: atom_id res chain seq x y z
N MET A 1 -27.64 24.37 -18.67
CA MET A 1 -27.54 23.12 -17.86
C MET A 1 -26.30 22.28 -18.21
N GLY A 2 -25.16 22.85 -18.64
CA GLY A 2 -23.96 22.08 -19.04
C GLY A 2 -22.76 22.13 -18.08
N SER A 3 -22.65 23.18 -17.25
CA SER A 3 -21.47 23.40 -16.40
C SER A 3 -21.37 22.46 -15.19
N ARG A 4 -22.50 22.09 -14.57
CA ARG A 4 -22.53 21.18 -13.41
C ARG A 4 -22.07 19.76 -13.76
N SER A 5 -22.44 19.24 -14.93
CA SER A 5 -22.01 17.89 -15.36
C SER A 5 -20.52 17.81 -15.63
N LEU A 6 -19.93 18.85 -16.23
CA LEU A 6 -18.49 18.92 -16.50
C LEU A 6 -17.68 19.01 -15.20
N LEU A 7 -18.15 19.75 -14.21
CA LEU A 7 -17.49 19.86 -12.91
C LEU A 7 -17.48 18.51 -12.17
N THR A 8 -18.61 17.79 -12.19
CA THR A 8 -18.70 16.45 -11.58
C THR A 8 -17.80 15.45 -12.27
N LEU A 9 -17.76 15.46 -13.62
CA LEU A 9 -16.87 14.59 -14.38
C LEU A 9 -15.40 14.89 -14.09
N PHE A 10 -15.04 16.18 -13.99
CA PHE A 10 -13.69 16.61 -13.67
C PHE A 10 -13.28 16.18 -12.27
N LEU A 11 -14.15 16.31 -11.26
CA LEU A 11 -13.89 15.84 -9.90
C LEU A 11 -13.73 14.32 -9.82
N ILE A 12 -14.52 13.55 -10.59
CA ILE A 12 -14.37 12.10 -10.68
C ILE A 12 -13.03 11.74 -11.35
N CYS A 13 -12.66 12.42 -12.44
CA CYS A 13 -11.38 12.20 -13.10
C CYS A 13 -10.19 12.58 -12.22
N VAL A 14 -10.25 13.69 -11.49
CA VAL A 14 -9.18 14.13 -10.59
C VAL A 14 -9.05 13.19 -9.39
N SER A 15 -10.15 12.76 -8.78
CA SER A 15 -10.09 11.76 -7.70
C SER A 15 -9.57 10.40 -8.18
N TYR A 16 -9.91 10.00 -9.40
CA TYR A 16 -9.35 8.80 -10.04
C TYR A 16 -7.85 8.95 -10.30
N LEU A 17 -7.43 10.08 -10.87
CA LEU A 17 -6.03 10.37 -11.18
C LEU A 17 -5.18 10.51 -9.92
N CYS A 18 -5.69 11.16 -8.87
CA CYS A 18 -5.02 11.25 -7.57
C CYS A 18 -4.86 9.89 -6.90
N TRP A 19 -5.76 8.94 -7.14
CA TRP A 19 -5.61 7.59 -6.60
C TRP A 19 -4.57 6.75 -7.36
N SER A 20 -4.43 7.00 -8.66
CA SER A 20 -3.35 6.43 -9.49
C SER A 20 -2.03 7.22 -9.42
N ALA A 21 -1.98 8.36 -8.71
CA ALA A 21 -0.80 9.20 -8.61
C ALA A 21 0.25 8.64 -7.63
N ASP A 22 -0.14 7.68 -6.78
CA ASP A 22 0.83 6.82 -6.11
C ASP A 22 1.35 5.83 -7.16
N ALA A 23 2.52 6.13 -7.74
CA ALA A 23 3.20 5.33 -8.78
C ALA A 23 3.48 3.86 -8.38
N SER A 24 3.14 3.46 -7.16
CA SER A 24 3.26 2.12 -6.59
C SER A 24 1.95 1.32 -6.55
N CYS A 25 0.81 1.91 -6.94
CA CYS A 25 -0.48 1.24 -7.01
C CYS A 25 -0.72 0.64 -8.40
N HIS A 26 -0.88 -0.67 -8.50
CA HIS A 26 -1.34 -1.31 -9.73
C HIS A 26 -2.59 -2.15 -9.48
N VAL A 27 -3.50 -2.15 -10.46
CA VAL A 27 -4.65 -3.06 -10.46
C VAL A 27 -4.11 -4.47 -10.65
N ASP A 28 -4.27 -5.30 -9.64
CA ASP A 28 -3.87 -6.70 -9.68
C ASP A 28 -5.11 -7.57 -9.66
N LYS A 29 -5.59 -7.93 -10.86
CA LYS A 29 -6.74 -8.82 -11.00
C LYS A 29 -6.47 -10.24 -10.48
N SER A 30 -5.20 -10.62 -10.28
CA SER A 30 -4.83 -11.96 -9.84
C SER A 30 -5.26 -12.24 -8.40
N ILE A 31 -5.40 -11.21 -7.56
CA ILE A 31 -5.81 -11.37 -6.16
C ILE A 31 -7.33 -11.60 -6.04
N GLY A 32 -8.14 -11.14 -6.99
CA GLY A 32 -9.59 -11.34 -7.00
C GLY A 32 -9.96 -12.79 -7.31
N LYS A 33 -10.78 -13.41 -6.46
CA LYS A 33 -11.20 -14.81 -6.56
C LYS A 33 -12.71 -14.93 -6.46
N PHE A 34 -13.22 -15.97 -7.11
CA PHE A 34 -14.62 -16.38 -7.04
C PHE A 34 -14.72 -17.79 -6.50
N LYS A 35 -15.71 -18.02 -5.63
CA LYS A 35 -16.09 -19.34 -5.15
C LYS A 35 -17.55 -19.57 -5.52
N ILE A 36 -17.85 -20.72 -6.10
CA ILE A 36 -19.21 -21.15 -6.40
C ILE A 36 -19.53 -22.29 -5.45
N ASP A 37 -20.51 -22.08 -4.58
CA ASP A 37 -21.00 -23.09 -3.65
C ASP A 37 -22.44 -23.44 -4.00
N LYS A 38 -22.82 -24.71 -3.86
CA LYS A 38 -24.21 -25.16 -4.00
C LYS A 38 -24.78 -25.43 -2.61
N VAL A 39 -25.74 -24.61 -2.18
CA VAL A 39 -26.38 -24.73 -0.87
C VAL A 39 -27.87 -24.94 -1.10
N GLY A 40 -28.43 -26.05 -0.61
CA GLY A 40 -29.87 -26.33 -0.73
C GLY A 40 -30.42 -26.44 -2.16
N GLY A 41 -29.57 -26.62 -3.17
CA GLY A 41 -29.97 -26.63 -4.57
C GLY A 41 -29.71 -25.31 -5.32
N GLU A 42 -29.49 -24.21 -4.59
CA GLU A 42 -29.16 -22.89 -5.14
C GLU A 42 -27.65 -22.72 -5.33
N MET A 43 -27.26 -21.99 -6.37
CA MET A 43 -25.87 -21.62 -6.63
C MET A 43 -25.55 -20.27 -6.01
N HIS A 44 -24.56 -20.24 -5.11
CA HIS A 44 -24.06 -19.02 -4.47
C HIS A 44 -22.67 -18.67 -5.04
N LEU A 45 -22.57 -17.51 -5.69
CA LEU A 45 -21.30 -16.93 -6.13
C LEU A 45 -20.77 -15.98 -5.05
N THR A 46 -19.61 -16.30 -4.50
CA THR A 46 -18.92 -15.45 -3.51
C THR A 46 -17.63 -14.89 -4.10
N PHE A 47 -17.50 -13.56 -4.09
CA PHE A 47 -16.24 -12.88 -4.41
C PHE A 47 -15.42 -12.65 -3.13
N TYR A 48 -14.11 -12.82 -3.24
CA TYR A 48 -13.15 -12.51 -2.18
C TYR A 48 -11.78 -12.23 -2.81
N CYS A 49 -10.86 -11.61 -2.06
CA CYS A 49 -9.47 -11.49 -2.47
C CYS A 49 -8.58 -12.45 -1.69
N SER A 50 -7.53 -12.92 -2.35
CA SER A 50 -6.54 -13.83 -1.79
C SER A 50 -5.15 -13.35 -2.18
N TYR A 51 -4.34 -12.99 -1.18
CA TYR A 51 -2.98 -12.51 -1.39
C TYR A 51 -2.09 -12.98 -0.24
N ARG A 52 -0.89 -13.51 -0.56
CA ARG A 52 0.09 -14.02 0.42
C ARG A 52 -0.50 -14.92 1.52
N GLY A 53 -1.42 -15.81 1.14
CA GLY A 53 -2.06 -16.75 2.06
C GLY A 53 -3.18 -16.18 2.94
N LYS A 54 -3.45 -14.86 2.85
CA LYS A 54 -4.60 -14.22 3.51
C LYS A 54 -5.78 -14.13 2.56
N LYS A 55 -7.00 -14.23 3.11
CA LYS A 55 -8.27 -14.11 2.37
C LYS A 55 -9.20 -13.12 3.05
N TRP A 56 -9.84 -12.25 2.28
CA TRP A 56 -10.83 -11.29 2.80
C TRP A 56 -11.89 -10.96 1.75
N SER A 57 -13.10 -10.60 2.20
CA SER A 57 -14.28 -10.46 1.33
C SER A 57 -14.41 -9.08 0.69
N TYR A 58 -14.15 -8.01 1.44
CA TYR A 58 -14.23 -6.63 0.94
C TYR A 58 -13.35 -5.70 1.77
N GLY A 59 -12.91 -4.59 1.16
CA GLY A 59 -12.17 -3.54 1.86
C GLY A 59 -10.66 -3.71 1.75
N ILE A 60 -9.91 -3.16 2.70
CA ILE A 60 -8.46 -3.03 2.59
C ILE A 60 -7.76 -3.98 3.56
N MET A 61 -6.68 -4.59 3.09
CA MET A 61 -5.76 -5.39 3.89
C MET A 61 -4.33 -4.83 3.76
N GLU A 62 -3.62 -4.74 4.88
CA GLU A 62 -2.25 -4.24 4.94
C GLU A 62 -1.29 -5.41 5.19
N PHE A 63 -0.14 -5.38 4.51
CA PHE A 63 0.90 -6.39 4.51
C PHE A 63 2.23 -5.72 4.85
N ASP A 64 2.52 -5.63 6.15
CA ASP A 64 3.70 -4.92 6.66
C ASP A 64 5.02 -5.57 6.25
N ASP A 65 5.01 -6.88 5.99
CA ASP A 65 6.19 -7.64 5.57
C ASP A 65 6.71 -7.24 4.20
N VAL A 66 5.83 -6.74 3.33
CA VAL A 66 6.15 -6.30 1.96
C VAL A 66 5.79 -4.84 1.68
N CYS A 67 5.39 -4.11 2.72
CA CYS A 67 4.98 -2.72 2.60
C CYS A 67 3.83 -2.55 1.61
N GLU A 68 2.84 -3.45 1.59
CA GLU A 68 1.75 -3.38 0.62
C GLU A 68 0.39 -3.16 1.28
N LYS A 69 -0.45 -2.37 0.61
CA LYS A 69 -1.85 -2.18 0.95
C LYS A 69 -2.70 -2.66 -0.21
N CYS A 70 -3.47 -3.72 0.01
CA CYS A 70 -4.30 -4.33 -1.01
C CYS A 70 -5.78 -4.02 -0.80
N ASN A 71 -6.42 -3.48 -1.83
CA ASN A 71 -7.84 -3.23 -1.86
C ASN A 71 -8.58 -4.38 -2.52
N CYS A 72 -9.62 -4.89 -1.87
CA CYS A 72 -10.52 -5.88 -2.42
C CYS A 72 -11.85 -5.25 -2.79
N LYS A 73 -11.94 -4.90 -4.08
CA LYS A 73 -13.17 -4.47 -4.73
C LYS A 73 -13.42 -5.35 -5.94
N PHE A 74 -14.68 -5.70 -6.15
CA PHE A 74 -15.13 -6.65 -7.17
C PHE A 74 -14.54 -6.38 -8.58
N PHE A 75 -14.46 -5.11 -8.97
CA PHE A 75 -14.02 -4.72 -10.31
C PHE A 75 -12.57 -4.22 -10.38
N TYR A 76 -11.99 -3.85 -9.24
CA TYR A 76 -10.69 -3.19 -9.16
C TYR A 76 -9.94 -3.65 -7.93
N PRO A 77 -9.63 -4.96 -7.82
CA PRO A 77 -8.69 -5.39 -6.83
C PRO A 77 -7.30 -4.83 -7.18
N SER A 78 -6.61 -4.28 -6.19
CA SER A 78 -5.31 -3.63 -6.39
C SER A 78 -4.42 -3.83 -5.18
N CYS A 79 -3.11 -3.81 -5.40
CA CYS A 79 -2.12 -3.72 -4.33
C CYS A 79 -1.21 -2.53 -4.61
N CYS A 80 -0.89 -1.81 -3.54
CA CYS A 80 -0.08 -0.62 -3.57
C CYS A 80 1.11 -0.77 -2.65
N THR A 81 2.32 -0.54 -3.13
CA THR A 81 3.47 -0.42 -2.23
C THR A 81 3.38 0.91 -1.47
N LEU A 82 3.36 0.86 -0.15
CA LEU A 82 3.47 2.01 0.72
C LEU A 82 4.88 2.60 0.56
N GLY A 83 4.96 3.93 0.48
CA GLY A 83 6.10 4.73 -0.03
C GLY A 83 7.47 4.55 0.62
N SER A 84 7.67 3.58 1.50
CA SER A 84 9.00 3.08 1.87
C SER A 84 9.54 2.06 0.87
N GLY A 85 8.75 1.50 -0.05
CA GLY A 85 9.24 0.65 -1.13
C GLY A 85 10.13 1.37 -2.15
N VAL A 86 10.12 2.71 -2.15
CA VAL A 86 10.99 3.53 -3.00
C VAL A 86 12.38 3.56 -2.37
N THR A 87 13.36 3.00 -3.08
CA THR A 87 14.79 3.10 -2.76
C THR A 87 15.26 4.54 -2.97
N THR A 88 14.84 5.45 -2.10
CA THR A 88 15.42 6.79 -2.05
C THR A 88 16.76 6.67 -1.34
N GLU A 89 17.84 6.69 -2.10
CA GLU A 89 19.18 6.75 -1.56
C GLU A 89 19.50 8.22 -1.20
N TYR A 90 19.99 8.44 0.02
CA TYR A 90 20.52 9.73 0.44
C TYR A 90 22.02 9.61 0.58
N GLU A 91 22.77 10.46 -0.13
CA GLU A 91 24.23 10.43 -0.12
C GLU A 91 24.77 10.57 1.31
N GLY A 92 25.69 9.67 1.69
CA GLY A 92 26.27 9.63 3.05
C GLY A 92 25.37 9.03 4.13
N CYS A 93 24.18 8.54 3.78
CA CYS A 93 23.23 7.92 4.70
C CYS A 93 22.98 6.44 4.36
N THR A 94 23.03 5.60 5.38
CA THR A 94 22.62 4.20 5.33
C THR A 94 21.15 4.06 5.68
N ARG A 95 20.40 3.35 4.83
CA ARG A 95 18.98 3.06 5.05
C ARG A 95 18.80 1.83 5.94
N VAL A 96 17.88 1.92 6.89
CA VAL A 96 17.40 0.81 7.72
C VAL A 96 15.88 0.74 7.61
N THR A 97 15.36 -0.48 7.45
CA THR A 97 13.92 -0.71 7.30
C THR A 97 13.41 -1.68 8.35
N HIS A 98 12.23 -1.39 8.89
CA HIS A 98 11.44 -2.34 9.67
C HIS A 98 9.99 -2.25 9.19
N GLY A 99 9.52 -3.32 8.56
CA GLY A 99 8.23 -3.33 7.87
C GLY A 99 8.11 -2.18 6.87
N CYS A 100 6.97 -1.48 6.92
CA CYS A 100 6.64 -0.33 6.09
C CYS A 100 7.44 0.95 6.36
N GLN A 101 8.35 0.97 7.33
CA GLN A 101 9.01 2.20 7.76
C GLN A 101 10.50 2.16 7.43
N ALA A 102 11.02 3.27 6.91
CA ALA A 102 12.44 3.46 6.61
C ALA A 102 12.99 4.61 7.43
N ARG A 103 14.18 4.42 8.00
CA ARG A 103 14.97 5.48 8.61
C ARG A 103 16.38 5.47 8.05
N TYR A 104 17.06 6.60 8.19
CA TYR A 104 18.36 6.82 7.59
C TYR A 104 19.34 7.29 8.65
N TYR A 105 20.49 6.63 8.74
CA TYR A 105 21.55 6.98 9.67
C TYR A 105 22.86 7.20 8.95
N ARG A 106 23.74 8.00 9.55
CA ARG A 106 25.13 8.16 9.12
C ARG A 106 26.07 7.87 10.28
N MET A 107 27.27 7.42 9.97
CA MET A 107 28.31 7.21 10.98
C MET A 107 29.08 8.51 11.20
N VAL A 108 29.09 9.02 12.43
CA VAL A 108 29.89 10.17 12.85
C VAL A 108 30.73 9.75 14.04
N ASN A 109 32.06 9.73 13.89
CA ASN A 109 33.00 9.32 14.95
C ASN A 109 32.67 7.96 15.60
N GLY A 110 32.19 6.99 14.81
CA GLY A 110 31.81 5.66 15.30
C GLY A 110 30.41 5.55 15.90
N GLN A 111 29.64 6.64 15.96
CA GLN A 111 28.27 6.66 16.44
C GLN A 111 27.27 6.78 15.29
N LYS A 112 26.13 6.06 15.39
CA LYS A 112 25.01 6.21 14.46
C LYS A 112 24.22 7.48 14.81
N MET A 113 24.13 8.39 13.86
CA MET A 113 23.35 9.63 13.96
C MET A 113 22.21 9.58 12.94
N ASP A 114 21.01 10.01 13.32
CA ASP A 114 19.89 10.18 12.41
C ASP A 114 20.21 11.25 11.37
N CYS A 115 19.98 10.94 10.10
CA CYS A 115 20.39 11.80 9.00
C CYS A 115 19.62 13.12 8.89
N PHE A 116 18.45 13.24 9.52
CA PHE A 116 17.56 14.40 9.36
C PHE A 116 17.34 15.20 10.64
N SER A 117 17.79 14.69 11.79
CA SER A 117 17.59 15.33 13.08
C SER A 117 18.86 15.64 13.85
N ASP A 118 20.04 15.23 13.36
CA ASP A 118 21.34 15.35 14.06
C ASP A 118 21.33 14.77 15.50
N LEU A 119 20.33 13.95 15.82
CA LEU A 119 20.22 13.22 17.08
C LEU A 119 20.84 11.82 16.94
N PRO A 120 21.24 11.20 18.06
CA PRO A 120 21.60 9.79 18.06
C PRO A 120 20.49 8.93 17.44
N PHE A 121 20.87 7.97 16.61
CA PHE A 121 19.90 7.07 15.98
C PHE A 121 19.30 6.12 17.03
N ASP A 122 17.99 6.23 17.28
CA ASP A 122 17.26 5.35 18.21
C ASP A 122 16.99 3.99 17.56
N GLU A 123 17.82 2.99 17.88
CA GLU A 123 17.64 1.61 17.41
C GLU A 123 16.39 0.94 17.99
N ASN A 124 15.92 1.40 19.15
CA ASN A 124 14.71 0.89 19.81
C ASN A 124 13.43 1.52 19.30
N PHE A 125 13.52 2.45 18.33
CA PHE A 125 12.37 3.12 17.75
C PHE A 125 11.26 2.14 17.32
N TRP A 126 11.65 0.98 16.81
CA TRP A 126 10.72 -0.03 16.32
C TRP A 126 10.03 -0.87 17.39
N LEU A 127 10.48 -0.79 18.64
CA LEU A 127 9.94 -1.57 19.76
C LEU A 127 8.85 -0.80 20.53
N LYS A 128 8.55 0.43 20.12
CA LYS A 128 7.53 1.32 20.70
C LYS A 128 6.24 1.24 19.90
#